data_AF-A0A0Q9Y8C7-F1
#
_entry.id   AF-A0A0Q9Y8C7-F1
#
_cell.length_a   1.000
_cell.length_b   1.000
_cell.length_c   1.000
_cell.angle_alpha   90.00
_cell.angle_beta   90.00
_cell.angle_gamma   90.00
#
_symmetry.space_group_name_H-M   'P 1'
#
loop_
_entity.id
_entity.type
_entity.pdbx_description
1 polymer ?
#
loop_
_entity_poly.entity_id
_entity_poly.type
_entity_poly.pdbx_seq_one_letter_code
_entity_poly.pdbx_strand_id
1 'polypeptide(L)'
;MRIRKGLKLLTSILLLTTIIIGHQATATQAGDHEEIIVNEEYQVSPGVYHKSIKWKEGDTLNSLRMMEVDLQDSFVHFTPYSSNGKVYGLETVGNTIDERWESKESKWLEE
;
A
#
# COMPACT_ATOMS: atom_id res chain seq x y z
N MET A 1 -43.01 41.84 27.45
CA MET A 1 -41.57 41.75 27.10
C MET A 1 -40.92 40.36 27.34
N ARG A 2 -41.61 39.37 27.95
CA ARG A 2 -41.03 38.02 28.20
C ARG A 2 -41.04 37.09 26.96
N ILE A 3 -42.10 37.14 26.15
CA ILE A 3 -42.28 36.27 24.97
C ILE A 3 -41.21 36.53 23.90
N ARG A 4 -40.82 37.80 23.68
CA ARG A 4 -39.77 38.18 22.71
C ARG A 4 -38.37 37.68 23.09
N LYS A 5 -38.09 37.43 24.38
CA LYS A 5 -36.80 36.88 24.84
C LYS A 5 -36.72 35.36 24.60
N GLY A 6 -37.82 34.65 24.80
CA GLY A 6 -37.91 33.20 24.54
C GLY A 6 -37.77 32.86 23.06
N LEU A 7 -38.37 33.67 22.18
CA LEU A 7 -38.26 33.45 20.73
C LEU A 7 -36.82 33.57 20.22
N LYS A 8 -36.07 34.56 20.72
CA LYS A 8 -34.65 34.74 20.38
C LYS A 8 -33.79 33.57 20.86
N LEU A 9 -34.07 33.05 22.05
CA LEU A 9 -33.36 31.91 22.61
C LEU A 9 -33.60 30.65 21.77
N LEU A 10 -34.86 30.43 21.37
CA LEU A 10 -35.25 29.28 20.54
C LEU A 10 -34.56 29.32 19.17
N THR A 11 -34.52 30.48 18.52
CA THR A 11 -33.85 30.64 17.22
C THR A 11 -32.35 30.43 17.31
N SER A 12 -31.71 30.84 18.41
CA SER A 12 -30.28 30.60 18.62
C SER A 12 -29.96 29.13 18.85
N ILE A 13 -30.80 28.41 19.59
CA ILE A 13 -30.66 26.95 19.78
C ILE A 13 -30.83 26.24 18.43
N LEU A 14 -31.85 26.62 17.65
CA LEU A 14 -32.10 26.02 16.34
C LEU A 14 -30.89 26.20 15.40
N LEU A 15 -30.32 27.42 15.35
CA LEU A 15 -29.12 27.72 14.56
C LEU A 15 -27.92 26.89 15.02
N LEU A 16 -27.72 26.75 16.33
CA LEU A 16 -26.63 25.95 16.89
C LEU A 16 -26.76 24.47 16.49
N THR A 17 -27.97 23.92 16.55
CA THR A 17 -28.24 22.53 16.15
C THR A 17 -27.98 22.29 14.66
N THR A 18 -28.33 23.24 13.79
CA THR A 18 -28.05 23.12 12.35
C THR A 18 -26.55 23.14 12.03
N ILE A 19 -25.76 23.91 12.78
CA ILE A 19 -24.30 23.95 12.62
C ILE A 19 -23.68 22.61 13.06
N ILE A 20 -24.12 22.07 14.20
CA ILE A 20 -23.60 20.79 14.73
C ILE A 20 -23.91 19.63 13.77
N ILE A 21 -25.14 19.56 13.24
CA ILE A 21 -25.54 18.51 12.29
C ILE A 21 -24.76 18.66 10.97
N GLY A 22 -24.58 19.89 10.48
CA GLY A 22 -23.78 20.17 9.28
C GLY A 22 -22.32 19.73 9.44
N HIS A 23 -21.71 19.97 10.60
CA HIS A 23 -20.32 19.59 10.88
C HIS A 23 -20.14 18.06 10.91
N GLN A 24 -21.08 17.33 11.53
CA GLN A 24 -21.06 15.86 11.55
C GLN A 24 -21.29 15.26 10.15
N ALA A 25 -22.15 15.87 9.33
CA ALA A 25 -22.38 15.43 7.96
C ALA A 25 -21.10 15.57 7.10
N THR A 26 -20.35 16.67 7.23
CA THR A 26 -19.08 16.84 6.53
C THR A 26 -17.95 15.94 7.06
N ALA A 27 -17.93 15.65 8.36
CA ALA A 27 -16.92 14.75 8.94
C ALA A 27 -17.13 13.28 8.49
N THR A 28 -18.38 12.89 8.20
CA THR A 28 -18.70 11.55 7.69
C THR A 28 -18.39 11.42 6.20
N GLN A 29 -18.46 12.52 5.44
CA GLN A 29 -18.19 12.53 3.99
C GLN A 29 -16.70 12.69 3.66
N ALA A 30 -15.87 13.16 4.60
CA ALA A 30 -14.42 13.19 4.50
C ALA A 30 -13.74 11.89 4.98
N GLY A 31 -14.54 10.89 5.37
CA GLY A 31 -14.07 9.52 5.52
C GLY A 31 -13.98 8.85 4.16
N ASP A 32 -13.01 9.25 3.33
CA ASP A 32 -12.46 8.34 2.34
C ASP A 32 -11.91 7.15 3.12
N HIS A 33 -12.79 6.18 3.35
CA HIS A 33 -12.50 4.99 4.13
C HIS A 33 -11.49 4.16 3.33
N GLU A 34 -10.21 4.34 3.63
CA GLU A 34 -9.19 3.37 3.27
C GLU A 34 -9.54 2.04 3.94
N GLU A 35 -10.11 1.13 3.17
CA GLU A 35 -10.37 -0.23 3.62
C GLU A 35 -9.18 -1.10 3.22
N ILE A 36 -8.38 -1.55 4.19
CA ILE A 36 -7.35 -2.55 3.94
C ILE A 36 -8.05 -3.91 3.75
N ILE A 37 -7.96 -4.45 2.54
CA ILE A 37 -8.59 -5.72 2.14
C ILE A 37 -7.66 -6.90 2.41
N VAL A 38 -6.36 -6.72 2.17
CA VAL A 38 -5.34 -7.76 2.38
C VAL A 38 -4.08 -7.15 2.96
N ASN A 39 -3.54 -7.76 4.01
CA ASN A 39 -2.22 -7.47 4.56
C ASN A 39 -1.51 -8.80 4.83
N GLU A 40 -0.73 -9.26 3.86
CA GLU A 40 0.06 -10.48 3.94
C GLU A 40 1.50 -10.13 4.24
N GLU A 41 2.07 -10.76 5.26
CA GLU A 41 3.47 -10.60 5.65
C GLU A 41 4.06 -11.98 5.96
N TYR A 42 5.16 -12.33 5.30
CA TYR A 42 5.85 -13.59 5.53
C TYR A 42 7.33 -13.51 5.16
N GLN A 43 8.12 -14.40 5.75
CA GLN A 43 9.54 -14.54 5.44
C GLN A 43 9.72 -15.44 4.21
N VAL A 44 10.40 -14.93 3.18
CA VAL A 44 10.72 -15.68 1.95
C VAL A 44 11.94 -16.57 2.16
N SER A 45 12.97 -16.03 2.81
CA SER A 45 14.20 -16.70 3.20
C SER A 45 14.82 -15.97 4.42
N PRO A 46 15.86 -16.52 5.07
CA PRO A 46 16.63 -15.77 6.07
C PRO A 46 17.02 -14.38 5.52
N GLY A 47 16.81 -13.34 6.34
CA GLY A 47 17.05 -11.95 5.96
C GLY A 47 16.13 -11.33 4.89
N VAL A 48 15.11 -12.03 4.38
CA VAL A 48 14.22 -11.51 3.31
C VAL A 48 12.74 -11.69 3.68
N TYR A 49 12.03 -10.57 3.76
CA TYR A 49 10.61 -10.52 4.14
C TYR A 49 9.78 -9.90 3.03
N HIS A 50 8.62 -10.48 2.77
CA HIS A 50 7.67 -9.99 1.77
C HIS A 50 6.43 -9.42 2.46
N LYS A 51 5.97 -8.26 1.99
CA LYS A 51 4.73 -7.63 2.43
C LYS A 51 3.86 -7.23 1.24
N SER A 52 2.61 -7.66 1.25
CA SER A 52 1.62 -7.31 0.23
C SER A 52 0.41 -6.66 0.90
N ILE A 53 0.15 -5.41 0.54
CA ILE A 53 -0.97 -4.63 1.02
C ILE A 53 -1.91 -4.38 -0.16
N LYS A 54 -3.19 -4.70 0.00
CA LYS A 54 -4.25 -4.29 -0.93
C LYS A 54 -5.25 -3.45 -0.16
N TRP A 55 -5.56 -2.27 -0.66
CA TRP A 55 -6.53 -1.38 -0.04
C TRP A 55 -7.46 -0.80 -1.10
N LYS A 56 -8.66 -0.43 -0.65
CA LYS A 56 -9.65 0.26 -1.48
C LYS A 56 -9.73 1.72 -1.04
N GLU A 57 -9.67 2.62 -2.01
CA GLU A 57 -9.81 4.06 -1.84
C GLU A 57 -10.90 4.54 -2.79
N GLY A 58 -12.09 4.84 -2.25
CA GLY A 58 -13.29 5.05 -3.05
C GLY A 58 -13.65 3.81 -3.88
N ASP A 59 -13.70 3.94 -5.20
CA ASP A 59 -13.94 2.82 -6.14
C ASP A 59 -12.65 2.18 -6.67
N THR A 60 -11.48 2.68 -6.26
CA THR A 60 -10.18 2.21 -6.76
C THR A 60 -9.63 1.12 -5.86
N LEU A 61 -9.19 0.00 -6.48
CA LEU A 61 -8.41 -1.03 -5.80
C LEU A 61 -6.93 -0.79 -6.02
N ASN A 62 -6.21 -0.55 -4.94
CA ASN A 62 -4.76 -0.34 -4.94
C ASN A 62 -4.03 -1.56 -4.40
N SER A 63 -2.78 -1.74 -4.82
CA SER A 63 -1.90 -2.77 -4.28
C SER A 63 -0.46 -2.31 -4.19
N LEU A 64 0.20 -2.60 -3.06
CA LEU A 64 1.60 -2.34 -2.80
C LEU A 64 2.28 -3.67 -2.45
N ARG A 65 3.38 -3.97 -3.15
CA ARG A 65 4.24 -5.13 -2.87
C ARG A 65 5.61 -4.61 -2.45
N MET A 66 6.09 -5.06 -1.31
CA MET A 66 7.37 -4.66 -0.74
C MET A 66 8.20 -5.90 -0.40
N MET A 67 9.50 -5.75 -0.56
CA MET A 67 10.49 -6.67 0.01
C MET A 67 11.37 -5.89 0.97
N GLU A 68 11.43 -6.35 2.21
CA GLU A 68 12.41 -5.89 3.18
C GLU A 68 13.57 -6.88 3.21
N VAL A 69 14.79 -6.35 3.19
CA VAL A 69 16.00 -7.15 3.12
C VAL A 69 16.99 -6.70 4.19
N ASP A 70 17.35 -7.61 5.08
CA ASP A 70 18.39 -7.40 6.08
C ASP A 70 19.77 -7.57 5.45
N LEU A 71 20.49 -6.47 5.29
CA LEU A 71 21.84 -6.45 4.71
C LEU A 71 22.91 -7.03 5.64
N GLN A 72 22.60 -7.25 6.91
CA GLN A 72 23.51 -7.87 7.88
C GLN A 72 23.41 -9.39 7.91
N ASP A 73 22.34 -9.96 7.35
CA ASP A 73 22.17 -11.40 7.26
C ASP A 73 23.17 -11.99 6.26
N SER A 74 23.94 -12.99 6.70
CA SER A 74 25.00 -13.62 5.89
C SER A 74 24.49 -14.33 4.62
N PHE A 75 23.20 -14.66 4.56
CA PHE A 75 22.58 -15.30 3.40
C PHE A 75 22.15 -14.31 2.32
N VAL A 76 22.23 -13.00 2.59
CA VAL A 76 21.79 -11.95 1.69
C VAL A 76 22.96 -11.41 0.87
N HIS A 77 22.85 -11.49 -0.46
CA HIS A 77 23.80 -10.92 -1.39
C HIS A 77 23.09 -10.18 -2.52
N PHE A 78 23.55 -8.96 -2.81
CA PHE A 78 23.08 -8.17 -3.94
C PHE A 78 24.07 -8.27 -5.09
N THR A 79 23.55 -8.59 -6.27
CA THR A 79 24.34 -8.61 -7.49
C THR A 79 23.50 -7.96 -8.58
N PRO A 80 23.95 -6.82 -9.15
CA PRO A 80 23.34 -6.29 -10.35
C PRO A 80 23.36 -7.37 -11.43
N TYR A 81 22.25 -7.53 -12.12
CA TYR A 81 22.12 -8.53 -13.16
C TYR A 81 21.57 -7.86 -14.42
N SER A 82 22.11 -8.25 -15.58
CA SER A 82 21.57 -7.94 -16.90
C SER A 82 21.63 -9.21 -17.75
N SER A 83 20.76 -9.30 -18.77
CA SER A 83 20.84 -10.42 -19.70
C SER A 83 22.23 -10.54 -20.30
N ASN A 84 22.79 -11.76 -20.32
CA ASN A 84 24.10 -12.04 -20.90
C ASN A 84 25.25 -11.14 -20.39
N GLY A 85 25.11 -10.53 -19.21
CA GLY A 85 26.11 -9.63 -18.62
C GLY A 85 26.35 -8.32 -19.37
N LYS A 86 25.47 -7.93 -20.31
CA LYS A 86 25.53 -6.59 -20.96
C LYS A 86 24.15 -5.96 -21.04
N VAL A 87 24.10 -4.65 -21.27
CA VAL A 87 22.84 -3.91 -21.46
C VAL A 87 22.67 -3.64 -22.95
N TYR A 88 21.83 -4.42 -23.63
CA TYR A 88 21.62 -4.30 -25.08
C TYR A 88 20.32 -3.56 -25.45
N GLY A 89 19.42 -3.32 -24.48
CA GLY A 89 18.14 -2.67 -24.70
C GLY A 89 17.27 -2.68 -23.44
N LEU A 90 15.99 -2.33 -23.61
CA LEU A 90 14.99 -2.48 -22.54
C LEU A 90 14.69 -3.97 -22.35
N GLU A 91 14.85 -4.46 -21.13
CA GLU A 91 14.61 -5.85 -20.74
C GLU A 91 13.53 -5.89 -19.65
N THR A 92 12.73 -6.95 -19.63
CA THR A 92 11.76 -7.18 -18.55
C THR A 92 12.42 -7.96 -17.42
N VAL A 93 12.08 -7.64 -16.18
CA VAL A 93 12.57 -8.37 -14.99
C VAL A 93 12.28 -9.87 -15.09
N GLY A 94 11.17 -10.28 -15.72
CA GLY A 94 10.81 -11.68 -15.92
C GLY A 94 11.81 -12.43 -16.80
N ASN A 95 12.10 -11.93 -18.00
CA ASN A 95 13.07 -12.56 -18.91
C ASN A 95 14.44 -12.73 -18.24
N THR A 96 14.85 -11.70 -17.49
CA THR A 96 16.10 -11.67 -16.74
C THR A 96 16.18 -12.75 -15.66
N ILE A 97 15.07 -13.11 -15.03
CA ILE A 97 14.98 -14.19 -14.03
C ILE A 97 15.06 -15.56 -14.70
N ASP A 98 14.32 -15.76 -15.79
CA ASP A 98 14.26 -17.03 -16.53
C ASP A 98 15.65 -17.44 -17.05
N GLU A 99 16.38 -16.52 -17.65
CA GLU A 99 17.76 -16.77 -18.12
C GLU A 99 18.71 -17.19 -16.99
N ARG A 100 18.58 -16.58 -15.80
CA ARG A 100 19.40 -16.93 -14.65
C ARG A 100 19.07 -18.34 -14.13
N TRP A 101 17.82 -18.75 -14.24
CA TRP A 101 17.37 -20.09 -13.87
C TRP A 101 17.93 -21.14 -14.84
N GLU A 102 17.77 -20.93 -16.15
CA GLU A 102 18.31 -21.81 -17.20
C GLU A 102 19.84 -21.95 -17.12
N SER A 103 20.55 -20.85 -16.87
CA SER A 103 22.00 -20.87 -16.68
C SER A 103 22.45 -21.70 -15.48
N LYS A 104 21.65 -21.73 -14.39
CA LYS A 104 21.94 -22.58 -13.23
C LYS A 104 21.68 -24.03 -13.57
N GLU A 105 20.52 -24.37 -14.13
CA GLU A 105 20.18 -25.77 -14.49
C GLU A 105 21.17 -26.39 -15.47
N SER A 106 21.64 -25.60 -16.45
CA SER A 106 22.64 -26.07 -17.43
C SER A 106 23.97 -26.43 -16.76
N LYS A 107 24.39 -25.70 -15.72
CA LYS A 107 25.62 -26.01 -14.97
C LYS A 107 25.53 -27.28 -14.13
N TRP A 108 24.35 -27.63 -13.63
CA TRP A 108 24.15 -28.86 -12.85
C TRP A 108 24.11 -30.12 -13.73
N LEU A 109 23.87 -29.98 -15.04
CA LEU A 109 23.83 -31.10 -15.99
C LEU A 109 25.20 -31.38 -16.63
N GLU A 110 26.19 -30.51 -16.43
CA GLU A 110 27.57 -30.65 -16.92
C GLU A 110 28.55 -31.20 -15.85
N GLU A 111 28.07 -31.48 -14.63
CA GLU A 111 28.79 -32.17 -13.54
C GLU A 111 28.39 -33.64 -13.41
#